data_AF-A0A1E1F083-F1
#
_entry.id   AF-A0A1E1F083-F1
#
_cell.length_a   1.000
_cell.length_b   1.000
_cell.length_c   1.000
_cell.angle_alpha   90.00
_cell.angle_beta   90.00
_cell.angle_gamma   90.00
#
_symmetry.space_group_name_H-M   'P 1'
#
loop_
_entity.id
_entity.type
_entity.pdbx_description
1 polymer ?
#
loop_
_entity_poly.entity_id
_entity_poly.type
_entity_poly.pdbx_seq_one_letter_code
_entity_poly.pdbx_strand_id
1 'polypeptide(L)'
;MRELTDSRKAFEEVRPFGWRDAEAAYAKNPALPAEAASGRVQRAITALQLETEIRTDRADLGKRADRFIDNWKKLEAKSLAQYQGSDIGGYRATRRTMGEMAYKLERDPQLKSVLANRKAALGIAMDSQRSIGRELCFKHGIDYGIGRGIGIGM
;
A
#
# COMPACT_ATOMS: atom_id res chain seq x y z
N MET A 1 16.10 0.37 -31.49
CA MET A 1 16.28 0.57 -30.03
C MET A 1 16.61 2.02 -29.65
N ARG A 2 17.44 2.75 -30.40
CA ARG A 2 17.83 4.14 -30.08
C ARG A 2 16.66 5.13 -30.04
N GLU A 3 15.75 5.04 -31.02
CA GLU A 3 14.58 5.93 -31.16
C GLU A 3 13.59 5.89 -29.97
N LEU A 4 13.32 4.71 -29.40
CA LEU A 4 12.46 4.59 -28.20
C LEU A 4 13.11 5.23 -26.97
N THR A 5 14.44 5.14 -26.88
CA THR A 5 15.20 5.72 -25.77
C THR A 5 15.21 7.24 -25.86
N ASP A 6 15.37 7.78 -27.06
CA ASP A 6 15.33 9.22 -27.34
C ASP A 6 13.92 9.78 -27.14
N SER A 7 12.89 9.04 -27.55
CA SER A 7 11.48 9.39 -27.29
C SER A 7 11.17 9.45 -25.79
N ARG A 8 11.62 8.46 -25.01
CA ARG A 8 11.46 8.46 -23.55
C ARG A 8 12.15 9.65 -22.87
N LYS A 9 13.33 10.04 -23.34
CA LYS A 9 14.04 11.23 -22.85
C LYS A 9 13.29 12.52 -23.16
N ALA A 10 12.82 12.69 -24.39
CA ALA A 10 12.03 13.87 -24.76
C ALA A 10 10.76 14.02 -23.91
N PHE A 11 10.07 12.91 -23.62
CA PHE A 11 8.92 12.93 -22.72
C PHE A 11 9.31 13.28 -21.27
N GLU A 12 10.45 12.78 -20.78
CA GLU A 12 10.95 13.09 -19.43
C GLU A 12 11.36 14.56 -19.29
N GLU A 13 11.95 15.17 -20.34
CA GLU A 13 12.31 16.59 -20.38
C GLU A 13 11.08 17.51 -20.33
N VAL A 14 9.98 17.12 -20.99
CA VAL A 14 8.73 17.88 -20.98
C VAL A 14 8.00 17.72 -19.65
N ARG A 15 8.00 16.50 -19.08
CA ARG A 15 7.38 16.23 -17.78
C ARG A 15 7.98 15.01 -17.09
N PRO A 16 8.24 15.07 -15.77
CA PRO A 16 8.68 13.90 -15.00
C PRO A 16 7.72 12.72 -15.19
N PHE A 17 8.27 11.54 -15.46
CA PHE A 17 7.52 10.29 -15.73
C PHE A 17 6.61 10.31 -16.97
N GLY A 18 6.73 11.30 -17.86
CA GLY A 18 5.82 11.48 -18.99
C GLY A 18 5.77 10.29 -19.94
N TRP A 19 6.89 9.61 -20.15
CA TRP A 19 6.96 8.45 -21.02
C TRP A 19 6.22 7.24 -20.43
N ARG A 20 6.21 7.09 -19.09
CA ARG A 20 5.51 5.97 -18.42
C ARG A 20 4.01 6.12 -18.54
N ASP A 21 3.51 7.34 -18.33
CA ASP A 21 2.09 7.65 -18.46
C ASP A 21 1.65 7.51 -19.93
N ALA A 22 2.51 7.88 -20.89
CA ALA A 22 2.26 7.69 -22.32
C ALA A 22 2.22 6.22 -22.74
N GLU A 23 3.20 5.42 -22.34
CA GLU A 23 3.19 3.98 -22.62
C GLU A 23 1.96 3.30 -22.01
N ALA A 24 1.59 3.64 -20.77
CA ALA A 24 0.41 3.10 -20.11
C ALA A 24 -0.91 3.50 -20.81
N ALA A 25 -1.04 4.77 -21.20
CA ALA A 25 -2.21 5.27 -21.91
C ALA A 25 -2.34 4.63 -23.31
N TYR A 26 -1.24 4.52 -24.04
CA TYR A 26 -1.23 3.93 -25.40
C TYR A 26 -1.44 2.43 -25.39
N ALA A 27 -0.94 1.72 -24.38
CA ALA A 27 -1.23 0.29 -24.20
C ALA A 27 -2.73 0.04 -23.99
N LYS A 28 -3.44 0.93 -23.27
CA LYS A 28 -4.89 0.83 -23.06
C LYS A 28 -5.72 1.32 -24.24
N ASN A 29 -5.22 2.32 -24.96
CA ASN A 29 -5.94 2.90 -26.09
C ASN A 29 -4.98 3.17 -27.27
N PRO A 30 -4.76 2.14 -28.13
CA PRO A 30 -3.78 2.20 -29.21
C PRO A 30 -4.07 3.23 -30.32
N ALA A 31 -5.28 3.82 -30.35
CA ALA A 31 -5.64 4.87 -31.31
C ALA A 31 -5.08 6.25 -30.93
N LEU A 32 -4.75 6.47 -29.65
CA LEU A 32 -4.33 7.77 -29.13
C LEU A 32 -3.06 8.36 -29.80
N PRO A 33 -2.01 7.58 -30.15
CA PRO A 33 -0.83 8.13 -30.84
C PRO A 33 -1.19 8.71 -32.22
N ALA A 34 -2.01 8.01 -32.99
CA ALA A 34 -2.44 8.46 -34.32
C ALA A 34 -3.39 9.65 -34.23
N GLU A 35 -4.27 9.69 -33.23
CA GLU A 35 -5.12 10.85 -32.96
C GLU A 35 -4.30 12.09 -32.57
N ALA A 36 -3.30 11.93 -31.70
CA ALA A 36 -2.40 13.03 -31.32
C ALA A 36 -1.57 13.54 -32.52
N ALA A 37 -1.05 12.63 -33.35
CA ALA A 37 -0.31 12.99 -34.56
C ALA A 37 -1.18 13.69 -35.63
N SER A 38 -2.48 13.39 -35.66
CA SER A 38 -3.45 14.06 -36.55
C SER A 38 -4.03 15.37 -35.98
N GLY A 39 -3.48 15.87 -34.87
CA GLY A 39 -3.90 17.12 -34.24
C GLY A 39 -5.07 16.99 -33.25
N ARG A 40 -5.64 15.80 -33.08
CA ARG A 40 -6.69 15.52 -32.08
C ARG A 40 -6.08 15.19 -30.72
N VAL A 41 -5.38 16.17 -30.15
CA VAL A 41 -4.56 16.01 -28.93
C VAL A 41 -5.36 15.93 -27.63
N GLN A 42 -6.60 16.42 -27.61
CA GLN A 42 -7.37 16.54 -26.36
C GLN A 42 -7.59 15.20 -25.64
N ARG A 43 -7.96 14.15 -26.39
CA ARG A 43 -8.17 12.81 -25.82
C ARG A 43 -6.87 12.20 -25.30
N ALA A 44 -5.75 12.43 -26.01
CA ALA A 44 -4.44 11.99 -25.57
C ALA A 44 -4.03 12.71 -24.28
N ILE A 45 -4.24 14.03 -24.17
CA ILE A 45 -3.97 14.81 -22.95
C ILE A 45 -4.76 14.26 -21.77
N THR A 46 -6.06 14.04 -21.91
CA THR A 46 -6.91 13.50 -20.83
C THR A 46 -6.47 12.10 -20.40
N ALA A 47 -6.16 11.21 -21.36
CA ALA A 47 -5.68 9.87 -21.03
C ALA A 47 -4.34 9.91 -20.27
N LEU A 48 -3.42 10.79 -20.68
CA LEU A 48 -2.14 10.97 -20.02
C LEU A 48 -2.27 11.57 -18.62
N GLN A 49 -3.23 12.47 -18.39
CA GLN A 49 -3.54 13.01 -17.07
C GLN A 49 -4.10 11.94 -16.15
N LEU A 50 -5.03 11.12 -16.65
CA LEU A 50 -5.58 10.00 -15.89
C LEU A 50 -4.50 8.99 -15.46
N GLU A 51 -3.57 8.64 -16.35
CA GLU A 51 -2.44 7.77 -15.96
C GLU A 51 -1.53 8.42 -14.92
N THR A 52 -1.35 9.74 -14.99
CA THR A 52 -0.61 10.51 -13.99
C THR A 52 -1.26 10.38 -12.61
N GLU A 53 -2.58 10.61 -12.54
CA GLU A 53 -3.37 10.49 -11.31
C GLU A 53 -3.32 9.07 -10.75
N ILE A 54 -3.52 8.06 -11.60
CA ILE A 54 -3.45 6.65 -11.20
C ILE A 54 -2.06 6.33 -10.63
N ARG A 55 -0.99 6.81 -11.27
CA ARG A 55 0.38 6.59 -10.80
C ARG A 55 0.66 7.29 -9.48
N THR A 56 0.24 8.54 -9.32
CA THR A 56 0.43 9.30 -8.06
C THR A 56 -0.36 8.67 -6.92
N ASP A 57 -1.62 8.29 -7.16
CA ASP A 57 -2.47 7.63 -6.18
C ASP A 57 -1.88 6.28 -5.76
N ARG A 58 -1.37 5.50 -6.71
CA ARG A 58 -0.67 4.23 -6.42
C ARG A 58 0.61 4.47 -5.62
N ALA A 59 1.40 5.47 -5.98
CA ALA A 59 2.63 5.81 -5.27
C ALA A 59 2.33 6.22 -3.82
N ASP A 60 1.30 7.04 -3.61
CA ASP A 60 0.89 7.48 -2.28
C ASP A 60 0.28 6.34 -1.46
N LEU A 61 -0.49 5.45 -2.09
CA LEU A 61 -0.97 4.23 -1.45
C LEU A 61 0.19 3.29 -1.06
N GLY A 62 1.22 3.21 -1.89
CA GLY A 62 2.48 2.52 -1.57
C GLY A 62 3.15 3.09 -0.32
N LYS A 63 3.33 4.41 -0.25
CA LYS A 63 3.88 5.09 0.93
C LYS A 63 3.02 4.89 2.18
N ARG A 64 1.69 4.85 2.05
CA ARG A 64 0.76 4.55 3.16
C ARG A 64 0.98 3.13 3.68
N ALA A 65 1.16 2.16 2.78
CA ALA A 65 1.49 0.78 3.13
C ALA A 65 2.86 0.67 3.81
N ASP A 66 3.88 1.36 3.31
CA ASP A 66 5.21 1.38 3.93
C ASP A 66 5.18 1.93 5.36
N ARG A 67 4.51 3.07 5.56
CA ARG A 67 4.32 3.66 6.91
C ARG A 67 3.55 2.72 7.84
N PHE A 68 2.56 1.99 7.33
CA PHE A 68 1.83 1.01 8.13
C PHE A 68 2.76 -0.11 8.62
N ILE A 69 3.56 -0.69 7.72
CA ILE A 69 4.51 -1.76 8.05
C ILE A 69 5.56 -1.27 9.05
N ASP A 70 6.12 -0.09 8.82
CA ASP A 70 7.12 0.50 9.71
C ASP A 70 6.58 0.74 11.13
N ASN A 71 5.38 1.33 11.22
CA ASN A 71 4.73 1.56 12.52
C ASN A 71 4.40 0.23 13.21
N TRP A 72 3.94 -0.77 12.46
CA TRP A 72 3.66 -2.10 13.00
C TRP A 72 4.91 -2.72 13.63
N LYS A 73 6.03 -2.75 12.89
CA LYS A 73 7.30 -3.31 13.37
C LYS A 73 7.85 -2.56 14.59
N LYS A 74 7.72 -1.23 14.61
CA LYS A 74 8.12 -0.41 15.78
C LYS A 74 7.30 -0.74 17.02
N LEU A 75 5.97 -0.87 16.88
CA LEU A 75 5.10 -1.24 17.99
C LEU A 75 5.36 -2.67 18.46
N GLU A 76 5.62 -3.59 17.54
CA GLU A 76 6.00 -4.96 17.88
C GLU A 76 7.29 -5.01 18.71
N ALA A 77 8.36 -4.37 18.23
CA ALA A 77 9.64 -4.29 18.95
C ALA A 77 9.47 -3.62 20.32
N LYS A 78 8.69 -2.54 20.39
CA LYS A 78 8.35 -1.86 21.65
C LYS A 78 7.62 -2.78 22.61
N SER A 79 6.62 -3.53 22.13
CA SER A 79 5.87 -4.46 22.96
C SER A 79 6.76 -5.56 23.53
N LEU A 80 7.72 -6.07 22.74
CA LEU A 80 8.67 -7.07 23.20
C LEU A 80 9.60 -6.52 24.29
N ALA A 81 10.14 -5.32 24.09
CA ALA A 81 10.99 -4.66 25.07
C ALA A 81 10.24 -4.38 26.39
N GLN A 82 8.98 -3.95 26.33
CA GLN A 82 8.14 -3.72 27.51
C GLN A 82 7.84 -5.03 28.25
N TYR A 83 7.57 -6.12 27.52
CA TYR A 83 7.36 -7.43 28.12
C TYR A 83 8.62 -7.93 28.85
N GLN A 84 9.79 -7.81 28.23
CA GLN A 84 11.08 -8.17 28.84
C GLN A 84 11.42 -7.29 30.05
N GLY A 85 11.10 -6.00 29.98
CA GLY A 85 11.26 -5.04 31.07
C GLY A 85 10.19 -5.13 32.17
N SER A 86 9.28 -6.12 32.11
CA SER A 86 8.15 -6.29 33.04
C SER A 86 7.19 -5.09 33.12
N ASP A 87 7.18 -4.20 32.11
CA ASP A 87 6.19 -3.14 31.93
C ASP A 87 4.92 -3.71 31.28
N ILE A 88 4.13 -4.45 32.08
CA ILE A 88 2.90 -5.11 31.62
C ILE A 88 1.85 -4.07 31.21
N GLY A 89 1.81 -2.91 31.88
CA GLY A 89 0.87 -1.82 31.56
C GLY A 89 1.14 -1.23 30.19
N GLY A 90 2.40 -0.88 29.91
CA GLY A 90 2.83 -0.40 28.61
C GLY A 90 2.71 -1.46 27.52
N TYR A 91 3.01 -2.72 27.82
CA TYR A 91 2.80 -3.84 26.90
C TYR A 91 1.34 -3.92 26.42
N ARG A 92 0.37 -3.90 27.36
CA ARG A 92 -1.06 -3.94 27.03
C ARG A 92 -1.49 -2.72 26.22
N ALA A 93 -1.01 -1.53 26.56
CA ALA A 93 -1.31 -0.31 25.81
C ALA A 93 -0.79 -0.39 24.37
N THR A 94 0.46 -0.83 24.17
CA THR A 94 1.06 -0.99 22.84
C THR A 94 0.29 -2.04 22.01
N ARG A 95 -0.08 -3.18 22.61
CA ARG A 95 -0.91 -4.21 21.95
C ARG A 95 -2.30 -3.70 21.55
N ARG A 96 -2.93 -2.86 22.38
CA ARG A 96 -4.19 -2.19 22.03
C ARG A 96 -4.04 -1.30 20.80
N THR A 97 -2.98 -0.48 20.73
CA THR A 97 -2.71 0.36 19.55
C THR A 97 -2.50 -0.47 18.28
N MET A 98 -1.80 -1.60 18.38
CA MET A 98 -1.67 -2.55 17.26
C MET A 98 -3.05 -3.11 16.84
N GLY A 99 -3.91 -3.45 17.79
CA GLY A 99 -5.29 -3.88 17.50
C GLY A 99 -6.12 -2.81 16.79
N GLU A 100 -6.01 -1.55 17.22
CA GLU A 100 -6.67 -0.42 16.56
C GLU A 100 -6.15 -0.20 15.13
N MET A 101 -4.85 -0.38 14.88
CA MET A 101 -4.27 -0.33 13.53
C MET A 101 -4.81 -1.44 12.64
N ALA A 102 -4.88 -2.67 13.15
CA ALA A 102 -5.45 -3.80 12.42
C ALA A 102 -6.94 -3.59 12.13
N TYR A 103 -7.69 -3.01 13.06
CA TYR A 103 -9.10 -2.67 12.86
C TYR A 103 -9.32 -1.60 11.78
N LYS A 104 -8.50 -0.53 11.81
CA LYS A 104 -8.54 0.52 10.78
C LYS A 104 -8.15 -0.02 9.40
N LEU A 105 -7.16 -0.92 9.34
CA LEU A 105 -6.79 -1.60 8.11
C LEU A 105 -7.99 -2.34 7.52
N GLU A 106 -8.81 -2.98 8.35
CA GLU A 106 -9.95 -3.78 7.90
C GLU A 106 -11.08 -2.95 7.29
N ARG A 107 -11.13 -1.66 7.65
CA ARG A 107 -12.01 -0.64 7.08
C ARG A 107 -11.45 0.06 5.83
N ASP A 108 -10.20 -0.21 5.43
CA ASP A 108 -9.55 0.40 4.25
C ASP A 108 -9.26 -0.67 3.17
N PRO A 109 -10.19 -0.87 2.20
CA PRO A 109 -10.02 -1.86 1.14
C PRO A 109 -8.79 -1.61 0.25
N GLN A 110 -8.45 -0.35 0.01
CA GLN A 110 -7.33 0.01 -0.86
C GLN A 110 -6.00 -0.36 -0.19
N LEU A 111 -5.84 -0.02 1.09
CA LEU A 111 -4.65 -0.38 1.85
C LEU A 111 -4.53 -1.89 2.06
N LYS A 112 -5.65 -2.59 2.28
CA LYS A 112 -5.67 -4.07 2.36
C LYS A 112 -5.16 -4.71 1.08
N SER A 113 -5.62 -4.24 -0.08
CA SER A 113 -5.21 -4.79 -1.37
C SER A 113 -3.70 -4.66 -1.58
N VAL A 114 -3.12 -3.51 -1.27
CA VAL A 114 -1.68 -3.30 -1.39
C VAL A 114 -0.88 -4.11 -0.37
N LEU A 115 -1.35 -4.20 0.87
CA LEU A 115 -0.70 -5.02 1.90
C LEU A 115 -0.85 -6.53 1.63
N ALA A 116 -1.86 -6.97 0.87
CA ALA A 116 -2.04 -8.38 0.49
C ALA A 116 -0.86 -8.88 -0.35
N ASN A 117 -0.34 -8.02 -1.22
CA ASN A 117 0.86 -8.30 -2.01
C ASN A 117 2.16 -8.23 -1.17
N ARG A 118 2.07 -7.79 0.09
CA ARG A 118 3.20 -7.55 0.99
C ARG A 118 3.08 -8.33 2.31
N LYS A 119 2.26 -9.39 2.35
CA LYS A 119 2.07 -10.26 3.53
C LYS A 119 3.40 -10.71 4.15
N ALA A 120 4.38 -11.10 3.33
CA ALA A 120 5.71 -11.51 3.81
C ALA A 120 6.42 -10.42 4.64
N ALA A 121 6.25 -9.14 4.31
CA ALA A 121 6.87 -8.03 5.04
C ALA A 121 6.25 -7.81 6.45
N LEU A 122 5.03 -8.30 6.65
CA LEU A 122 4.32 -8.36 7.93
C LEU A 122 4.52 -9.70 8.65
N GLY A 123 5.35 -10.60 8.09
CA GLY A 123 5.55 -11.95 8.63
C GLY A 123 4.31 -12.83 8.55
N ILE A 124 3.40 -12.53 7.63
CA ILE A 124 2.15 -13.27 7.40
C ILE A 124 2.38 -14.34 6.34
N ALA A 125 1.81 -15.53 6.54
CA ALA A 125 1.83 -16.59 5.54
C ALA A 125 1.01 -16.17 4.31
N MET A 126 1.55 -16.38 3.10
CA MET A 126 0.85 -15.98 1.87
C MET A 126 -0.49 -16.70 1.69
N ASP A 127 -0.55 -17.98 2.06
CA ASP A 127 -1.73 -18.88 1.96
C ASP A 127 -2.83 -18.62 2.99
N SER A 128 -2.69 -17.61 3.84
CA SER A 128 -3.70 -17.35 4.82
C SER A 128 -4.99 -16.84 4.18
N GLN A 129 -6.06 -17.60 4.41
CA GLN A 129 -7.45 -17.27 4.04
C GLN A 129 -8.05 -16.17 4.93
N ARG A 130 -7.36 -15.79 6.02
CA ARG A 130 -7.82 -14.72 6.92
C ARG A 130 -7.49 -13.35 6.32
N SER A 131 -8.30 -12.37 6.65
CA SER A 131 -8.01 -10.98 6.31
C SER A 131 -6.77 -10.50 7.09
N ILE A 132 -5.95 -9.65 6.46
CA ILE A 132 -4.62 -9.27 6.96
C ILE A 132 -4.69 -8.72 8.39
N GLY A 133 -5.67 -7.86 8.70
CA GLY A 133 -5.81 -7.30 10.04
C GLY A 133 -6.15 -8.37 11.08
N ARG A 134 -7.04 -9.31 10.74
CA ARG A 134 -7.38 -10.44 11.63
C ARG A 134 -6.19 -11.36 11.87
N GLU A 135 -5.41 -11.62 10.84
CA GLU A 135 -4.23 -12.48 10.95
C GLU A 135 -3.10 -11.83 11.74
N LEU A 136 -2.87 -10.53 11.54
CA LEU A 136 -1.97 -9.74 12.37
C LEU A 136 -2.37 -9.85 13.85
N CYS A 137 -3.64 -9.65 14.16
CA CYS A 137 -4.09 -9.80 15.54
C CYS A 137 -3.92 -11.23 16.07
N PHE A 138 -4.28 -12.25 15.28
CA PHE A 138 -4.15 -13.65 15.66
C PHE A 138 -2.71 -14.06 15.95
N LYS A 139 -1.76 -13.74 15.06
CA LYS A 139 -0.35 -14.09 15.21
C LYS A 139 0.28 -13.45 16.45
N HIS A 140 -0.15 -12.24 16.78
CA HIS A 140 0.43 -11.45 17.86
C HIS A 140 -0.36 -11.53 19.17
N GLY A 141 -1.37 -12.41 19.25
CA GLY A 141 -2.21 -12.57 20.45
C GLY A 141 -2.93 -11.28 20.85
N ILE A 142 -3.26 -10.43 19.86
CA ILE A 142 -3.98 -9.18 20.08
C ILE A 142 -5.47 -9.47 19.95
N ASP A 143 -6.24 -9.05 20.95
CA ASP A 143 -7.69 -9.10 20.86
C ASP A 143 -8.19 -8.17 19.75
N TYR A 144 -8.69 -8.77 18.67
CA TYR A 144 -9.27 -8.07 17.53
C TYR A 144 -10.63 -7.39 17.88
N GLY A 145 -11.17 -7.68 19.07
CA GLY A 145 -12.41 -7.13 19.60
C GLY A 145 -12.16 -6.13 20.73
N ILE A 146 -12.00 -4.85 20.39
CA ILE A 146 -12.05 -3.75 21.35
C ILE A 146 -13.41 -3.82 22.07
N GLY A 147 -13.45 -4.39 23.28
CA GLY A 147 -14.59 -4.33 24.19
C GLY A 147 -15.39 -5.61 24.47
N ARG A 148 -14.87 -6.82 24.26
CA ARG A 148 -15.46 -8.02 24.89
C ARG A 148 -14.39 -8.81 25.63
N GLY A 149 -14.53 -8.86 26.96
CA GLY A 149 -13.71 -9.66 27.85
C GLY A 149 -13.83 -11.14 27.51
N ILE A 150 -12.97 -11.60 26.61
CA ILE A 150 -12.66 -13.02 26.47
C ILE A 150 -11.34 -13.17 27.19
N GLY A 151 -11.43 -13.64 28.43
CA GLY A 151 -10.28 -14.17 29.13
C GLY A 151 -9.70 -15.29 28.28
N ILE A 152 -8.51 -15.06 27.76
CA ILE A 152 -7.63 -16.16 27.38
C ILE A 152 -7.10 -16.68 28.72
N GLY A 153 -7.86 -17.61 29.30
CA GLY A 153 -7.38 -18.46 30.37
C GLY A 153 -6.32 -19.39 29.80
N MET A 154 -5.07 -19.14 30.19
CA MET A 154 -4.19 -20.13 30.81
C MET A 154 -3.32 -19.39 31.84
#